data_AF-A0A7C5PGP4-F1
#
_entry.id   AF-A0A7C5PGP4-F1
#
_cell.length_a   1.000
_cell.length_b   1.000
_cell.length_c   1.000
_cell.angle_alpha   90.00
_cell.angle_beta   90.00
_cell.angle_gamma   90.00
#
_symmetry.space_group_name_H-M   'P 1'
#
loop_
_entity.id
_entity.type
_entity.pdbx_description
1 polymer ?
#
loop_
_entity_poly.entity_id
_entity_poly.type
_entity_poly.pdbx_seq_one_letter_code
_entity_poly.pdbx_strand_id
1 'polypeptide(L)'
;MSKHLIGLWCVMWLPVTVGAEMKVRVDPVPRQQRIEGWGASLCWWANIVGGWPEQSVDEICDWITGADGLNMNIFRFNIGGGDAPGHEHMRKDGGAMPGYRPAAGAPYDWNADANQRHILLKLKARRRDAIFEAFANSPPWWMTKSGCAAGNTDGANNLREDCYDDFADYLTEVVRHYRQAHGVVFRTLAPMNEPDAGCWQAQGGQEGCRFTVDKQIQILHETYRHLHRKGLLPVTQLSAMDASNLDHCLAALRDYVPRQVIPHIRQINTHSYFGSQRQELAALARQLQKPLWQSESGPLHVQETGLANHLVIAQRIITDLRELQPVAWLDWQIMAENDPRWGLIVADYQKKTYRKAKSFFVRSQFTRFIQPGDTILETSETNSVAAISPDNQRLVVVICHAGDATLPAVIDLSRFREIRGPATVHQTTAQLDCATLNPVAVIAKRLSLTLPALSVTTLVIPVE
;
A
#
# COMPACT_ATOMS: atom_id res chain seq x y z
N MET A 1 -62.20 -58.08 12.65
CA MET A 1 -62.67 -56.71 12.96
C MET A 1 -61.50 -55.91 13.53
N SER A 2 -61.22 -54.78 12.90
CA SER A 2 -60.26 -53.69 13.19
C SER A 2 -59.08 -53.93 14.14
N LYS A 3 -57.86 -53.94 13.56
CA LYS A 3 -56.63 -53.50 14.23
C LYS A 3 -56.52 -51.98 14.03
N HIS A 4 -56.60 -51.21 15.12
CA HIS A 4 -56.33 -49.78 15.10
C HIS A 4 -54.81 -49.55 15.12
N LEU A 5 -54.27 -48.96 14.04
CA LEU A 5 -52.92 -48.41 14.01
C LEU A 5 -52.95 -47.03 14.69
N ILE A 6 -52.24 -46.90 15.81
CA ILE A 6 -51.93 -45.60 16.41
C ILE A 6 -50.60 -45.14 15.81
N GLY A 7 -50.65 -44.13 14.93
CA GLY A 7 -49.46 -43.51 14.36
C GLY A 7 -48.80 -42.58 15.38
N LEU A 8 -47.63 -42.96 15.89
CA LEU A 8 -46.76 -42.09 16.67
C LEU A 8 -46.09 -41.09 15.71
N TRP A 9 -46.47 -39.82 15.78
CA TRP A 9 -45.74 -38.74 15.11
C TRP A 9 -44.52 -38.37 15.94
N CYS A 10 -43.36 -38.95 15.62
CA CYS A 10 -42.08 -38.45 16.10
C CYS A 10 -41.76 -37.14 15.39
N VAL A 11 -41.98 -36.00 16.06
CA VAL A 11 -41.41 -34.72 15.65
C VAL A 11 -39.91 -34.79 15.89
N MET A 12 -39.13 -35.05 14.84
CA MET A 12 -37.67 -34.91 14.88
C MET A 12 -37.35 -33.41 15.04
N TRP A 13 -37.00 -33.00 16.26
CA TRP A 13 -36.25 -31.77 16.47
C TRP A 13 -34.84 -31.99 15.94
N LEU A 14 -34.60 -31.56 14.70
CA LEU A 14 -33.24 -31.34 14.24
C LEU A 14 -32.66 -30.20 15.08
N PRO A 15 -31.56 -30.41 15.83
CA PRO A 15 -30.88 -29.30 16.48
C PRO A 15 -30.41 -28.37 15.37
N VAL A 16 -30.95 -27.15 15.34
CA VAL A 16 -30.34 -26.06 14.59
C VAL A 16 -28.98 -25.86 15.22
N THR A 17 -27.92 -26.30 14.55
CA THR A 17 -26.56 -25.87 14.88
C THR A 17 -26.52 -24.37 14.61
N VAL A 18 -26.77 -23.58 15.65
CA VAL A 18 -26.48 -22.14 15.62
C VAL A 18 -24.99 -22.05 15.37
N GLY A 19 -24.61 -21.62 14.16
CA GLY A 19 -23.21 -21.33 13.86
C GLY A 19 -22.64 -20.39 14.90
N ALA A 20 -21.36 -20.57 15.27
CA ALA A 20 -20.71 -19.72 16.25
C ALA A 20 -20.87 -18.23 15.85
N GLU A 21 -21.43 -17.42 16.74
CA GLU A 21 -21.53 -15.96 16.56
C GLU A 21 -20.16 -15.32 16.81
N MET A 22 -19.70 -14.47 15.89
CA MET A 22 -18.46 -13.70 16.07
C MET A 22 -18.71 -12.48 16.96
N LYS A 23 -17.79 -12.19 17.88
CA LYS A 23 -17.91 -11.05 18.82
C LYS A 23 -16.71 -10.13 18.71
N VAL A 24 -16.88 -9.02 18.01
CA VAL A 24 -15.85 -7.98 17.86
C VAL A 24 -16.00 -6.97 18.99
N ARG A 25 -15.19 -7.10 20.04
CA ARG A 25 -15.04 -6.05 21.06
C ARG A 25 -14.08 -4.98 20.54
N VAL A 26 -14.47 -3.72 20.67
CA VAL A 26 -13.62 -2.57 20.31
C VAL A 26 -13.21 -1.84 21.59
N ASP A 27 -11.90 -1.67 21.77
CA ASP A 27 -11.32 -1.08 22.96
C ASP A 27 -10.83 0.36 22.64
N PRO A 28 -11.40 1.43 23.23
CA PRO A 28 -11.01 2.82 22.94
C PRO A 28 -9.62 3.18 23.49
N VAL A 29 -9.07 2.31 24.35
CA VAL A 29 -7.73 2.36 24.91
C VAL A 29 -7.17 0.93 25.00
N PRO A 30 -5.86 0.71 24.72
CA PRO A 30 -4.87 1.70 24.32
C PRO A 30 -5.08 2.23 22.90
N ARG A 31 -4.58 3.44 22.63
CA ARG A 31 -4.50 4.00 21.29
C ARG A 31 -3.20 3.56 20.63
N GLN A 32 -3.28 3.06 19.40
CA GLN A 32 -2.12 2.60 18.64
C GLN A 32 -1.59 3.74 17.75
N GLN A 33 -1.17 3.43 16.53
CA GLN A 33 -0.65 4.40 15.58
C GLN A 33 -1.74 5.32 15.02
N ARG A 34 -1.34 6.54 14.69
CA ARG A 34 -2.16 7.49 13.92
C ARG A 34 -1.86 7.34 12.44
N ILE A 35 -2.90 7.13 11.64
CA ILE A 35 -2.79 7.02 10.19
C ILE A 35 -2.50 8.39 9.60
N GLU A 36 -1.49 8.49 8.74
CA GLU A 36 -1.24 9.68 7.94
C GLU A 36 -1.72 9.55 6.50
N GLY A 37 -1.96 8.33 6.03
CA GLY A 37 -2.57 8.15 4.73
C GLY A 37 -2.55 6.75 4.16
N TRP A 38 -3.04 6.72 2.93
CA TRP A 38 -3.15 5.55 2.07
C TRP A 38 -2.67 5.92 0.69
N GLY A 39 -2.10 4.95 -0.03
CA GLY A 39 -1.51 5.26 -1.31
C GLY A 39 -1.15 4.07 -2.15
N ALA A 40 -0.38 4.36 -3.18
CA ALA A 40 0.25 3.36 -4.01
C ALA A 40 1.45 3.94 -4.75
N SER A 41 2.20 3.07 -5.42
CA SER A 41 3.16 3.52 -6.43
C SER A 41 2.47 3.94 -7.73
N LEU A 42 3.11 4.88 -8.41
CA LEU A 42 2.83 5.20 -9.80
C LEU A 42 3.48 4.18 -10.75
N CYS A 43 4.29 3.25 -10.22
CA CYS A 43 4.78 2.09 -10.92
C CYS A 43 3.66 1.18 -11.45
N TRP A 44 3.72 0.69 -12.67
CA TRP A 44 4.23 1.46 -13.82
C TRP A 44 3.11 1.97 -14.70
N TRP A 45 1.86 1.74 -14.28
CA TRP A 45 0.67 2.13 -15.02
C TRP A 45 0.68 3.61 -15.42
N ALA A 46 1.25 4.50 -14.59
CA ALA A 46 1.30 5.92 -14.87
C ALA A 46 2.19 6.26 -16.09
N ASN A 47 3.21 5.44 -16.38
CA ASN A 47 4.04 5.56 -17.59
C ASN A 47 3.23 5.32 -18.87
N ILE A 48 2.16 4.52 -18.79
CA ILE A 48 1.26 4.27 -19.93
C ILE A 48 0.08 5.24 -19.92
N VAL A 49 -0.64 5.29 -18.80
CA VAL A 49 -1.91 6.01 -18.65
C VAL A 49 -1.72 7.52 -18.71
N GLY A 50 -0.55 8.04 -18.31
CA GLY A 50 -0.28 9.48 -18.43
C GLY A 50 -0.28 10.00 -19.88
N GLY A 51 -0.20 9.12 -20.88
CA GLY A 51 -0.32 9.47 -22.30
C GLY A 51 -1.72 9.21 -22.91
N TRP A 52 -2.73 8.97 -22.08
CA TRP A 52 -4.11 8.77 -22.52
C TRP A 52 -4.85 10.09 -22.71
N PRO A 53 -6.06 10.08 -23.32
CA PRO A 53 -6.89 11.27 -23.39
C PRO A 53 -7.11 11.90 -22.01
N GLU A 54 -7.07 13.23 -21.96
CA GLU A 54 -7.14 14.02 -20.72
C GLU A 54 -8.33 13.64 -19.83
N GLN A 55 -9.50 13.43 -20.45
CA GLN A 55 -10.72 13.04 -19.74
C GLN A 55 -10.54 11.72 -18.97
N SER A 56 -9.82 10.76 -19.56
CA SER A 56 -9.56 9.48 -18.92
C SER A 56 -8.59 9.62 -17.76
N VAL A 57 -7.52 10.39 -17.94
CA VAL A 57 -6.58 10.70 -16.87
C VAL A 57 -7.28 11.40 -15.71
N ASP A 58 -8.12 12.38 -16.00
CA ASP A 58 -8.85 13.13 -14.99
C ASP A 58 -9.80 12.25 -14.18
N GLU A 59 -10.60 11.42 -14.86
CA GLU A 59 -11.52 10.49 -14.20
C GLU A 59 -10.78 9.48 -13.33
N ILE A 60 -9.66 8.92 -13.81
CA ILE A 60 -8.84 7.98 -13.04
C ILE A 60 -8.27 8.67 -11.80
N CYS A 61 -7.73 9.88 -11.93
CA CYS A 61 -7.23 10.65 -10.79
C CYS A 61 -8.34 11.01 -9.80
N ASP A 62 -9.55 11.29 -10.27
CA ASP A 62 -10.72 11.52 -9.42
C ASP A 62 -11.12 10.26 -8.65
N TRP A 63 -11.09 9.09 -9.28
CA TRP A 63 -11.35 7.81 -8.59
C TRP A 63 -10.30 7.51 -7.51
N ILE A 64 -9.04 7.90 -7.73
CA ILE A 64 -7.95 7.68 -6.77
C ILE A 64 -8.07 8.62 -5.57
N THR A 65 -8.35 9.90 -5.82
CA THR A 65 -8.23 10.95 -4.81
C THR A 65 -9.55 11.40 -4.19
N GLY A 66 -10.67 11.14 -4.86
CA GLY A 66 -11.99 11.60 -4.46
C GLY A 66 -12.50 10.90 -3.19
N ALA A 67 -13.29 11.61 -2.40
CA ALA A 67 -13.88 11.12 -1.15
C ALA A 67 -14.86 9.95 -1.35
N ASP A 68 -15.45 9.81 -2.54
CA ASP A 68 -16.28 8.67 -2.91
C ASP A 68 -15.52 7.60 -3.72
N GLY A 69 -14.23 7.83 -3.98
CA GLY A 69 -13.30 6.89 -4.58
C GLY A 69 -12.45 6.19 -3.53
N LEU A 70 -11.14 6.12 -3.78
CA LEU A 70 -10.17 5.56 -2.84
C LEU A 70 -9.73 6.57 -1.78
N ASN A 71 -9.96 7.87 -1.96
CA ASN A 71 -9.56 8.91 -1.01
C ASN A 71 -8.05 8.86 -0.63
N MET A 72 -7.20 8.36 -1.52
CA MET A 72 -5.76 8.22 -1.28
C MET A 72 -5.07 9.58 -1.33
N ASN A 73 -4.02 9.73 -0.51
CA ASN A 73 -3.21 10.95 -0.40
C ASN A 73 -1.70 10.69 -0.47
N ILE A 74 -1.24 9.45 -0.57
CA ILE A 74 0.18 9.13 -0.66
C ILE A 74 0.50 8.54 -2.04
N PHE A 75 1.54 9.07 -2.70
CA PHE A 75 1.93 8.60 -4.03
C PHE A 75 3.45 8.46 -4.14
N ARG A 76 3.92 7.27 -4.51
CA ARG A 76 5.34 7.00 -4.74
C ARG A 76 5.68 7.15 -6.23
N PHE A 77 6.61 8.02 -6.54
CA PHE A 77 7.09 8.33 -7.89
C PHE A 77 8.40 7.60 -8.17
N ASN A 78 8.45 6.76 -9.20
CA ASN A 78 9.66 6.04 -9.59
C ASN A 78 10.53 6.91 -10.48
N ILE A 79 11.71 7.27 -9.99
CA ILE A 79 12.79 7.84 -10.79
C ILE A 79 13.42 6.68 -11.57
N GLY A 80 12.98 6.51 -12.82
CA GLY A 80 13.49 5.45 -13.70
C GLY A 80 15.00 5.53 -13.88
N GLY A 81 15.65 4.37 -13.94
CA GLY A 81 17.05 4.27 -14.36
C GLY A 81 17.17 4.39 -15.88
N GLY A 82 16.21 3.83 -16.60
CA GLY A 82 16.32 3.62 -18.04
C GLY A 82 17.27 2.46 -18.36
N ASP A 83 16.86 1.63 -19.31
CA ASP A 83 17.64 0.46 -19.72
C ASP A 83 18.49 0.74 -20.97
N ALA A 84 19.43 -0.17 -21.26
CA ALA A 84 20.37 0.01 -22.37
C ALA A 84 19.65 0.07 -23.73
N PRO A 85 20.12 0.92 -24.67
CA PRO A 85 19.61 0.93 -26.03
C PRO A 85 19.67 -0.46 -26.67
N GLY A 86 18.56 -0.90 -27.25
CA GLY A 86 18.43 -2.22 -27.89
C GLY A 86 17.95 -3.34 -26.98
N HIS A 87 17.80 -3.11 -25.67
CA HIS A 87 17.12 -4.06 -24.79
C HIS A 87 15.59 -4.00 -24.98
N GLU A 88 14.97 -5.16 -25.22
CA GLU A 88 13.51 -5.28 -25.43
C GLU A 88 12.81 -6.22 -24.44
N HIS A 89 13.47 -6.57 -23.33
CA HIS A 89 13.00 -7.56 -22.35
C HIS A 89 12.07 -6.99 -21.27
N MET A 90 12.09 -5.68 -21.06
CA MET A 90 11.21 -5.02 -20.10
C MET A 90 9.74 -5.21 -20.50
N ARG A 91 8.90 -5.52 -19.51
CA ARG A 91 7.46 -5.73 -19.72
C ARG A 91 6.80 -4.49 -20.35
N LYS A 92 5.84 -4.76 -21.23
CA LYS A 92 5.23 -3.76 -22.12
C LYS A 92 4.10 -2.95 -21.49
N ASP A 93 3.64 -3.33 -20.30
CA ASP A 93 2.60 -2.65 -19.53
C ASP A 93 3.14 -1.50 -18.66
N GLY A 94 4.28 -0.93 -19.05
CA GLY A 94 4.88 0.27 -18.46
C GLY A 94 6.22 0.06 -17.77
N GLY A 95 6.68 -1.20 -17.57
CA GLY A 95 7.91 -1.48 -16.83
C GLY A 95 9.21 -1.02 -17.49
N ALA A 96 9.17 -0.66 -18.77
CA ALA A 96 10.25 0.07 -19.45
C ALA A 96 10.23 1.56 -19.05
N MET A 97 10.70 1.87 -17.85
CA MET A 97 10.74 3.24 -17.33
C MET A 97 11.84 4.06 -18.00
N PRO A 98 11.54 5.28 -18.50
CA PRO A 98 12.57 6.14 -19.06
C PRO A 98 13.45 6.75 -17.95
N GLY A 99 14.77 6.74 -18.18
CA GLY A 99 15.73 7.47 -17.35
C GLY A 99 15.91 8.91 -17.79
N TYR A 100 16.29 9.79 -16.86
CA TYR A 100 16.52 11.22 -17.14
C TYR A 100 17.89 11.50 -17.76
N ARG A 101 18.76 10.49 -17.88
CA ARG A 101 20.06 10.60 -18.56
C ARG A 101 20.31 9.37 -19.43
N PRO A 102 20.41 9.53 -20.76
CA PRO A 102 20.46 8.38 -21.68
C PRO A 102 21.81 7.63 -21.64
N ALA A 103 22.90 8.29 -21.26
CA ALA A 103 24.23 7.71 -21.17
C ALA A 103 25.13 8.47 -20.19
N ALA A 104 26.28 7.87 -19.85
CA ALA A 104 27.33 8.53 -19.06
C ALA A 104 27.77 9.83 -19.74
N GLY A 105 27.82 10.92 -18.97
CA GLY A 105 28.21 12.25 -19.48
C GLY A 105 27.17 12.98 -20.33
N ALA A 106 26.08 12.31 -20.74
CA ALA A 106 24.99 12.97 -21.46
C ALA A 106 24.26 14.00 -20.58
N PRO A 107 23.71 15.08 -21.16
CA PRO A 107 22.86 16.02 -20.44
C PRO A 107 21.58 15.35 -19.94
N TYR A 108 20.94 15.95 -18.94
CA TYR A 108 19.62 15.53 -18.50
C TYR A 108 18.57 15.81 -19.59
N ASP A 109 17.72 14.82 -19.85
CA ASP A 109 16.48 14.97 -20.60
C ASP A 109 15.32 15.15 -19.63
N TRP A 110 14.93 16.41 -19.39
CA TRP A 110 13.80 16.73 -18.51
C TRP A 110 12.44 16.43 -19.13
N ASN A 111 12.39 16.10 -20.42
CA ASN A 111 11.16 15.62 -21.06
C ASN A 111 10.94 14.12 -20.86
N ALA A 112 11.97 13.37 -20.42
CA ALA A 112 11.82 11.99 -20.02
C ALA A 112 10.68 11.80 -19.00
N ASP A 113 10.04 10.64 -19.04
CA ASP A 113 8.99 10.26 -18.08
C ASP A 113 7.78 11.21 -18.03
N ALA A 114 7.43 11.81 -19.18
CA ALA A 114 6.33 12.78 -19.29
C ALA A 114 4.98 12.23 -18.79
N ASN A 115 4.72 10.94 -19.00
CA ASN A 115 3.46 10.31 -18.64
C ASN A 115 3.32 10.13 -17.12
N GLN A 116 4.32 9.58 -16.43
CA GLN A 116 4.26 9.47 -14.97
C GLN A 116 4.20 10.86 -14.32
N ARG A 117 4.96 11.82 -14.84
CA ARG A 117 4.91 13.22 -14.41
C ARG A 117 3.50 13.81 -14.57
N HIS A 118 2.84 13.57 -15.69
CA HIS A 118 1.50 14.08 -15.95
C HIS A 118 0.51 13.59 -14.87
N ILE A 119 0.52 12.29 -14.55
CA ILE A 119 -0.30 11.73 -13.45
C ILE A 119 0.06 12.36 -12.10
N LEU A 120 1.34 12.47 -11.78
CA LEU A 120 1.82 13.10 -10.53
C LEU A 120 1.25 14.51 -10.34
N LEU A 121 1.30 15.34 -11.40
CA LEU A 121 0.79 16.72 -11.36
C LEU A 121 -0.73 16.77 -11.22
N LYS A 122 -1.44 15.84 -11.87
CA LYS A 122 -2.89 15.68 -11.74
C LYS A 122 -3.32 15.30 -10.33
N LEU A 123 -2.57 14.42 -9.67
CA LEU A 123 -2.81 14.03 -8.27
C LEU A 123 -2.51 15.19 -7.32
N LYS A 124 -1.38 15.88 -7.51
CA LYS A 124 -1.00 17.08 -6.74
C LYS A 124 -2.05 18.19 -6.82
N ALA A 125 -2.67 18.39 -7.98
CA ALA A 125 -3.70 19.41 -8.15
C ALA A 125 -4.99 19.07 -7.38
N ARG A 126 -5.28 17.78 -7.16
CA ARG A 126 -6.51 17.30 -6.51
C ARG A 126 -6.40 17.17 -5.00
N ARG A 127 -5.22 16.83 -4.48
CA ARG A 127 -4.99 16.58 -3.04
C ARG A 127 -4.03 17.60 -2.46
N ARG A 128 -4.57 18.52 -1.66
CA ARG A 128 -3.77 19.53 -0.93
C ARG A 128 -2.90 18.92 0.15
N ASP A 129 -3.35 17.80 0.73
CA ASP A 129 -2.67 17.00 1.74
C ASP A 129 -1.84 15.85 1.12
N ALA A 130 -1.57 15.91 -0.19
CA ALA A 130 -0.79 14.88 -0.85
C ALA A 130 0.64 14.78 -0.28
N ILE A 131 1.07 13.56 0.00
CA ILE A 131 2.44 13.22 0.37
C ILE A 131 3.05 12.49 -0.82
N PHE A 132 4.14 13.04 -1.34
CA PHE A 132 4.91 12.41 -2.40
C PHE A 132 6.21 11.84 -1.84
N GLU A 133 6.52 10.61 -2.24
CA GLU A 133 7.84 10.01 -2.06
C GLU A 133 8.44 9.75 -3.44
N ALA A 134 9.71 10.07 -3.64
CA ALA A 134 10.45 9.58 -4.80
C ALA A 134 11.21 8.32 -4.43
N PHE A 135 11.32 7.37 -5.34
CA PHE A 135 12.13 6.18 -5.14
C PHE A 135 12.75 5.69 -6.44
N ALA A 136 13.66 4.72 -6.38
CA ALA A 136 14.25 4.10 -7.56
C ALA A 136 14.28 2.58 -7.43
N ASN A 137 13.81 1.90 -8.48
CA ASN A 137 13.98 0.44 -8.60
C ASN A 137 15.40 0.05 -8.99
N SER A 138 16.09 0.90 -9.78
CA SER A 138 17.43 0.60 -10.28
C SER A 138 18.20 1.87 -10.65
N PRO A 139 19.55 1.86 -10.59
CA PRO A 139 20.37 2.87 -11.23
C PRO A 139 20.22 2.88 -12.76
N PRO A 140 20.56 3.98 -13.43
CA PRO A 140 20.71 3.98 -14.88
C PRO A 140 21.64 2.87 -15.38
N TRP A 141 21.28 2.21 -16.49
CA TRP A 141 22.00 1.04 -17.02
C TRP A 141 23.51 1.28 -17.19
N TRP A 142 23.94 2.50 -17.52
CA TRP A 142 25.35 2.85 -17.72
C TRP A 142 26.13 3.04 -16.40
N MET A 143 25.43 3.07 -15.25
CA MET A 143 26.00 2.98 -13.91
C MET A 143 26.05 1.54 -13.38
N THR A 144 25.40 0.58 -14.06
CA THR A 144 25.31 -0.80 -13.57
C THR A 144 26.50 -1.67 -14.02
N LYS A 145 26.74 -2.77 -13.31
CA LYS A 145 27.79 -3.75 -13.60
C LYS A 145 27.43 -4.58 -14.84
N SER A 146 26.16 -4.93 -14.98
CA SER A 146 25.66 -5.73 -16.10
C SER A 146 25.42 -4.93 -17.38
N GLY A 147 25.40 -3.59 -17.30
CA GLY A 147 24.90 -2.74 -18.38
C GLY A 147 23.39 -2.86 -18.58
N CYS A 148 22.65 -3.39 -17.61
CA CYS A 148 21.20 -3.57 -17.66
C CYS A 148 20.57 -3.03 -16.37
N ALA A 149 19.43 -2.34 -16.49
CA ALA A 149 18.67 -1.82 -15.35
C ALA A 149 17.86 -2.92 -14.62
N ALA A 150 17.68 -4.11 -15.20
CA ALA A 150 16.89 -5.17 -14.60
C ALA A 150 17.59 -5.93 -13.46
N GLY A 151 18.92 -5.82 -13.37
CA GLY A 151 19.70 -6.47 -12.33
C GLY A 151 21.04 -6.97 -12.84
N ASN A 152 21.78 -7.67 -11.97
CA ASN A 152 23.08 -8.23 -12.33
C ASN A 152 22.90 -9.60 -13.01
N THR A 153 23.89 -10.11 -13.73
CA THR A 153 23.79 -11.43 -14.39
C THR A 153 23.64 -12.59 -13.40
N ASP A 154 24.08 -12.41 -12.15
CA ASP A 154 24.05 -13.39 -11.07
C ASP A 154 23.05 -13.04 -9.93
N GLY A 155 22.27 -11.97 -10.08
CA GLY A 155 21.38 -11.48 -9.01
C GLY A 155 22.09 -10.79 -7.84
N ALA A 156 23.38 -10.51 -7.94
CA ALA A 156 24.13 -9.76 -6.92
C ALA A 156 23.98 -8.25 -7.09
N ASN A 157 24.75 -7.49 -6.31
CA ASN A 157 24.72 -6.03 -6.33
C ASN A 157 25.07 -5.46 -7.70
N ASN A 158 24.14 -4.73 -8.33
CA ASN A 158 24.30 -4.31 -9.72
C ASN A 158 24.84 -2.89 -9.91
N LEU A 159 24.92 -2.04 -8.88
CA LEU A 159 25.57 -0.72 -9.01
C LEU A 159 27.09 -0.86 -9.02
N ARG A 160 27.79 -0.23 -9.99
CA ARG A 160 29.25 -0.18 -10.01
C ARG A 160 29.83 0.51 -8.78
N GLU A 161 31.00 0.04 -8.34
CA GLU A 161 31.66 0.51 -7.11
C GLU A 161 31.99 2.01 -7.14
N ASP A 162 32.27 2.56 -8.31
CA ASP A 162 32.61 3.95 -8.55
C ASP A 162 31.40 4.86 -8.86
N CYS A 163 30.17 4.32 -8.83
CA CYS A 163 28.95 5.08 -9.19
C CYS A 163 28.00 5.41 -8.02
N TYR A 164 28.36 5.13 -6.77
CA TYR A 164 27.48 5.47 -5.64
C TYR A 164 27.27 6.98 -5.46
N ASP A 165 28.34 7.76 -5.65
CA ASP A 165 28.27 9.23 -5.63
C ASP A 165 27.39 9.76 -6.78
N ASP A 166 27.65 9.28 -8.00
CA ASP A 166 26.93 9.70 -9.21
C ASP A 166 25.45 9.30 -9.19
N PHE A 167 25.12 8.11 -8.66
CA PHE A 167 23.75 7.66 -8.56
C PHE A 167 22.96 8.50 -7.53
N ALA A 168 23.57 8.80 -6.39
CA ALA A 168 22.99 9.72 -5.42
C ALA A 168 22.81 11.14 -5.98
N ASP A 169 23.77 11.63 -6.77
CA ASP A 169 23.64 12.90 -7.49
C ASP A 169 22.44 12.87 -8.45
N TYR A 170 22.33 11.81 -9.26
CA TYR A 170 21.24 11.59 -10.21
C TYR A 170 19.86 11.68 -9.57
N LEU A 171 19.62 10.90 -8.51
CA LEU A 171 18.34 10.89 -7.81
C LEU A 171 17.99 12.26 -7.22
N THR A 172 18.95 12.88 -6.54
CA THR A 172 18.73 14.18 -5.89
C THR A 172 18.59 15.32 -6.90
N GLU A 173 19.18 15.20 -8.09
CA GLU A 173 19.03 16.17 -9.17
C GLU A 173 17.63 16.13 -9.77
N VAL A 174 17.07 14.94 -9.98
CA VAL A 174 15.67 14.78 -10.39
C VAL A 174 14.74 15.37 -9.33
N VAL A 175 14.94 15.05 -8.05
CA VAL A 175 14.17 15.66 -6.94
C VAL A 175 14.26 17.18 -6.96
N ARG A 176 15.47 17.74 -7.13
CA ARG A 176 15.70 19.18 -7.21
C ARG A 176 14.95 19.80 -8.39
N HIS A 177 15.01 19.17 -9.55
CA HIS A 177 14.33 19.62 -10.76
C HIS A 177 12.81 19.67 -10.56
N TYR A 178 12.20 18.59 -10.06
CA TYR A 178 10.75 18.53 -9.83
C TYR A 178 10.26 19.61 -8.86
N ARG A 179 11.05 19.92 -7.82
CA ARG A 179 10.75 21.02 -6.92
C ARG A 179 10.77 22.37 -7.63
N GLN A 180 11.80 22.64 -8.44
CA GLN A 180 11.99 23.94 -9.09
C GLN A 180 11.06 24.16 -10.29
N ALA A 181 10.91 23.16 -11.15
CA ALA A 181 10.18 23.26 -12.41
C ALA A 181 8.68 22.98 -12.26
N HIS A 182 8.29 22.16 -11.27
CA HIS A 182 6.92 21.68 -11.14
C HIS A 182 6.29 21.97 -9.78
N GLY A 183 7.05 22.53 -8.84
CA GLY A 183 6.58 22.78 -7.48
C GLY A 183 6.22 21.51 -6.71
N VAL A 184 6.73 20.34 -7.13
CA VAL A 184 6.51 19.07 -6.43
C VAL A 184 7.56 18.92 -5.35
N VAL A 185 7.13 18.76 -4.11
CA VAL A 185 8.01 18.44 -2.99
C VAL A 185 7.85 16.96 -2.67
N PHE A 186 8.90 16.19 -2.91
CA PHE A 186 9.02 14.83 -2.39
C PHE A 186 9.44 14.92 -0.92
N ARG A 187 8.60 14.44 0.00
CA ARG A 187 8.88 14.44 1.44
C ARG A 187 10.04 13.51 1.77
N THR A 188 10.06 12.37 1.11
CA THR A 188 11.11 11.36 1.23
C THR A 188 11.66 10.96 -0.13
N LEU A 189 12.94 10.55 -0.13
CA LEU A 189 13.63 9.88 -1.24
C LEU A 189 14.15 8.53 -0.74
N ALA A 190 13.68 7.43 -1.35
CA ALA A 190 14.21 6.08 -1.15
C ALA A 190 15.16 5.73 -2.32
N PRO A 191 16.48 5.61 -2.11
CA PRO A 191 17.41 5.34 -3.21
C PRO A 191 17.41 3.89 -3.72
N MET A 192 16.57 3.02 -3.13
CA MET A 192 16.53 1.59 -3.37
C MET A 192 15.12 1.04 -3.17
N ASN A 193 14.81 -0.04 -3.87
CA ASN A 193 13.59 -0.83 -3.75
C ASN A 193 13.96 -2.31 -3.64
N GLU A 194 13.41 -3.02 -2.67
CA GLU A 194 13.68 -4.45 -2.40
C GLU A 194 15.16 -4.83 -2.51
N PRO A 195 16.08 -4.11 -1.84
CA PRO A 195 17.51 -4.36 -1.96
C PRO A 195 17.91 -5.74 -1.42
N ASP A 196 17.05 -6.40 -0.65
CA ASP A 196 17.24 -7.73 -0.09
C ASP A 196 16.89 -8.86 -1.07
N ALA A 197 16.11 -8.57 -2.11
CA ALA A 197 15.65 -9.59 -3.05
C ALA A 197 16.79 -10.09 -3.96
N GLY A 198 16.89 -11.42 -4.08
CA GLY A 198 17.90 -12.11 -4.89
C GLY A 198 17.49 -12.37 -6.34
N CYS A 199 16.29 -11.94 -6.75
CA CYS A 199 15.70 -12.26 -8.05
C CYS A 199 15.98 -11.21 -9.15
N TRP A 200 16.66 -10.11 -8.83
CA TRP A 200 16.97 -9.04 -9.79
C TRP A 200 18.09 -9.45 -10.74
N GLN A 201 17.72 -10.00 -11.90
CA GLN A 201 18.67 -10.47 -12.91
C GLN A 201 18.65 -9.63 -14.19
N ALA A 202 19.82 -9.49 -14.81
CA ALA A 202 19.95 -8.87 -16.13
C ALA A 202 19.02 -9.57 -17.14
N GLN A 203 18.44 -8.79 -18.06
CA GLN A 203 17.40 -9.26 -19.00
C GLN A 203 16.07 -9.69 -18.32
N GLY A 204 15.87 -9.36 -17.04
CA GLY A 204 14.59 -9.53 -16.34
C GLY A 204 13.50 -8.59 -16.86
N GLY A 205 12.24 -8.89 -16.54
CA GLY A 205 11.09 -8.16 -17.08
C GLY A 205 10.85 -6.76 -16.49
N GLN A 206 11.67 -6.29 -15.55
CA GLN A 206 11.51 -5.01 -14.87
C GLN A 206 12.84 -4.47 -14.34
N GLU A 207 12.90 -3.18 -14.01
CA GLU A 207 13.99 -2.59 -13.23
C GLU A 207 14.13 -3.25 -11.86
N GLY A 208 15.38 -3.46 -11.42
CA GLY A 208 15.70 -4.00 -10.10
C GLY A 208 17.21 -3.95 -9.80
N CYS A 209 17.57 -3.73 -8.54
CA CYS A 209 18.96 -3.72 -8.11
C CYS A 209 19.09 -4.20 -6.67
N ARG A 210 19.71 -5.37 -6.48
CA ARG A 210 20.06 -5.86 -5.13
C ARG A 210 21.14 -4.97 -4.52
N PHE A 211 21.11 -4.79 -3.21
CA PHE A 211 22.20 -4.18 -2.46
C PHE A 211 22.52 -5.00 -1.21
N THR A 212 23.80 -5.32 -1.00
CA THR A 212 24.23 -5.83 0.31
C THR A 212 24.11 -4.74 1.37
N VAL A 213 23.99 -5.10 2.66
CA VAL A 213 23.84 -4.12 3.75
C VAL A 213 24.92 -3.03 3.72
N ASP A 214 26.19 -3.39 3.46
CA ASP A 214 27.28 -2.42 3.28
C ASP A 214 27.01 -1.39 2.18
N LYS A 215 26.48 -1.86 1.05
CA LYS A 215 26.19 -1.03 -0.11
C LYS A 215 24.93 -0.19 0.06
N GLN A 216 23.94 -0.70 0.80
CA GLN A 216 22.78 0.08 1.23
C GLN A 216 23.22 1.27 2.10
N ILE A 217 24.11 1.06 3.07
CA ILE A 217 24.62 2.15 3.92
C ILE A 217 25.43 3.16 3.10
N GLN A 218 26.28 2.70 2.19
CA GLN A 218 27.03 3.57 1.29
C GLN A 218 26.10 4.49 0.49
N ILE A 219 25.08 3.95 -0.20
CA ILE A 219 24.18 4.78 -1.01
C ILE A 219 23.35 5.74 -0.14
N LEU A 220 22.96 5.35 1.08
CA LEU A 220 22.25 6.23 2.01
C LEU A 220 23.10 7.44 2.45
N HIS A 221 24.39 7.23 2.78
CA HIS A 221 25.29 8.34 3.08
C HIS A 221 25.48 9.27 1.88
N GLU A 222 25.67 8.71 0.67
CA GLU A 222 25.85 9.54 -0.52
C GLU A 222 24.61 10.34 -0.86
N THR A 223 23.42 9.73 -0.76
CA THR A 223 22.15 10.42 -1.01
C THR A 223 21.91 11.52 0.02
N TYR A 224 22.19 11.28 1.30
CA TYR A 224 22.12 12.31 2.34
C TYR A 224 23.06 13.50 2.05
N ARG A 225 24.32 13.21 1.68
CA ARG A 225 25.34 14.22 1.36
C ARG A 225 24.90 15.10 0.19
N HIS A 226 24.31 14.52 -0.85
CA HIS A 226 23.79 15.28 -1.99
C HIS A 226 22.54 16.09 -1.67
N LEU A 227 21.59 15.54 -0.91
CA LEU A 227 20.45 16.31 -0.41
C LEU A 227 20.92 17.53 0.41
N HIS A 228 21.94 17.35 1.26
CA HIS A 228 22.54 18.44 2.04
C HIS A 228 23.16 19.51 1.13
N ARG A 229 24.07 19.10 0.22
CA ARG A 229 24.78 20.02 -0.68
C ARG A 229 23.84 20.82 -1.59
N LYS A 230 22.73 20.21 -2.01
CA LYS A 230 21.71 20.85 -2.85
C LYS A 230 20.68 21.65 -2.04
N GLY A 231 20.82 21.73 -0.71
CA GLY A 231 19.91 22.46 0.16
C GLY A 231 18.49 21.87 0.23
N LEU A 232 18.34 20.57 -0.02
CA LEU A 232 17.04 19.88 -0.09
C LEU A 232 16.58 19.31 1.26
N LEU A 233 17.50 19.03 2.19
CA LEU A 233 17.19 18.42 3.49
C LEU A 233 16.05 19.08 4.30
N PRO A 234 15.83 20.41 4.24
CA PRO A 234 14.70 21.03 4.95
C PRO A 234 13.32 20.55 4.47
N VAL A 235 13.22 19.98 3.27
CA VAL A 235 11.94 19.58 2.65
C VAL A 235 11.92 18.14 2.12
N THR A 236 13.08 17.55 1.85
CA THR A 236 13.22 16.16 1.37
C THR A 236 14.25 15.43 2.21
N GLN A 237 13.85 14.33 2.84
CA GLN A 237 14.69 13.51 3.71
C GLN A 237 14.76 12.07 3.18
N LEU A 238 15.56 11.19 3.78
CA LEU A 238 15.64 9.80 3.31
C LEU A 238 14.55 8.92 3.92
N SER A 239 14.03 7.99 3.12
CA SER A 239 13.40 6.78 3.60
C SER A 239 14.25 5.56 3.25
N ALA A 240 14.15 4.53 4.09
CA ALA A 240 14.84 3.24 3.96
C ALA A 240 14.06 2.24 4.83
N MET A 241 14.08 0.93 4.66
CA MET A 241 14.98 0.17 3.83
C MET A 241 14.28 -0.40 2.58
N ASP A 242 12.95 -0.43 2.58
CA ASP A 242 12.14 -0.84 1.43
C ASP A 242 12.36 -2.31 1.06
N ALA A 243 12.64 -3.17 2.05
CA ALA A 243 12.77 -4.60 1.80
C ALA A 243 11.46 -5.26 1.41
N SER A 244 11.59 -6.27 0.56
CA SER A 244 10.52 -7.20 0.18
C SER A 244 9.99 -8.03 1.37
N ASN A 245 10.85 -8.24 2.38
CA ASN A 245 10.60 -9.12 3.52
C ASN A 245 10.79 -8.39 4.86
N LEU A 246 9.79 -8.50 5.74
CA LEU A 246 9.77 -7.87 7.06
C LEU A 246 10.94 -8.30 7.97
N ASP A 247 11.31 -9.58 7.92
CA ASP A 247 12.34 -10.17 8.79
C ASP A 247 13.73 -9.70 8.34
N HIS A 248 13.94 -9.59 7.02
CA HIS A 248 15.13 -8.95 6.46
C HIS A 248 15.20 -7.46 6.79
N CYS A 249 14.05 -6.77 6.78
CA CYS A 249 13.96 -5.37 7.22
C CYS A 249 14.42 -5.17 8.65
N LEU A 250 13.90 -5.99 9.56
CA LEU A 250 14.31 -5.96 10.96
C LEU A 250 15.81 -6.24 11.12
N ALA A 251 16.33 -7.28 10.46
CA ALA A 251 17.74 -7.65 10.56
C ALA A 251 18.66 -6.54 10.04
N ALA A 252 18.39 -5.99 8.85
CA ALA A 252 19.20 -4.92 8.27
C ALA A 252 19.14 -3.64 9.11
N LEU A 253 17.98 -3.27 9.66
CA LEU A 253 17.86 -2.10 10.54
C LEU A 253 18.67 -2.28 11.83
N ARG A 254 18.74 -3.50 12.39
CA ARG A 254 19.62 -3.78 13.53
C ARG A 254 21.09 -3.59 13.18
N ASP A 255 21.50 -3.94 11.97
CA ASP A 255 22.86 -3.70 11.47
C ASP A 255 23.14 -2.22 11.18
N TYR A 256 22.11 -1.45 10.81
CA TYR A 256 22.23 0.00 10.58
C TYR A 256 22.51 0.78 11.86
N VAL A 257 21.99 0.35 13.02
CA VAL A 257 22.16 1.05 14.31
C VAL A 257 23.63 1.25 14.69
N PRO A 258 24.46 0.19 14.84
CA PRO A 258 25.87 0.37 15.22
C PRO A 258 26.70 1.08 14.14
N ARG A 259 26.20 1.15 12.91
CA ARG A 259 26.87 1.77 11.76
C ARG A 259 26.47 3.22 11.51
N GLN A 260 25.67 3.80 12.41
CA GLN A 260 25.37 5.24 12.48
C GLN A 260 24.71 5.84 11.22
N VAL A 261 23.97 5.05 10.44
CA VAL A 261 23.19 5.56 9.29
C VAL A 261 21.76 5.98 9.65
N ILE A 262 21.20 5.44 10.74
CA ILE A 262 19.83 5.75 11.22
C ILE A 262 19.54 7.26 11.38
N PRO A 263 20.48 8.11 11.84
CA PRO A 263 20.25 9.56 11.92
C PRO A 263 19.94 10.23 10.56
N HIS A 264 20.40 9.65 9.44
CA HIS A 264 20.10 10.17 8.10
C HIS A 264 18.71 9.76 7.59
N ILE A 265 18.14 8.70 8.16
CA ILE A 265 16.85 8.14 7.76
C ILE A 265 15.73 8.83 8.54
N ARG A 266 14.74 9.39 7.85
CA ARG A 266 13.58 10.06 8.44
C ARG A 266 12.41 9.11 8.69
N GLN A 267 12.25 8.12 7.84
CA GLN A 267 11.09 7.23 7.76
C GLN A 267 11.56 5.82 7.43
N ILE A 268 10.99 4.83 8.11
CA ILE A 268 11.23 3.43 7.81
C ILE A 268 10.19 2.96 6.78
N ASN A 269 10.64 2.39 5.67
CA ASN A 269 9.81 1.74 4.66
C ASN A 269 10.07 0.22 4.68
N THR A 270 9.01 -0.57 4.48
CA THR A 270 9.08 -2.03 4.32
C THR A 270 7.90 -2.53 3.49
N HIS A 271 8.09 -3.65 2.80
CA HIS A 271 7.02 -4.35 2.10
C HIS A 271 6.48 -5.47 2.98
N SER A 272 5.24 -5.90 2.71
CA SER A 272 4.56 -6.96 3.48
C SER A 272 4.25 -8.21 2.66
N TYR A 273 5.05 -8.48 1.62
CA TYR A 273 4.95 -9.71 0.83
C TYR A 273 5.37 -10.95 1.62
N PHE A 274 6.45 -10.82 2.40
CA PHE A 274 7.07 -11.91 3.15
C PHE A 274 7.40 -11.52 4.59
N GLY A 275 7.73 -12.53 5.39
CA GLY A 275 8.13 -12.36 6.77
C GLY A 275 6.97 -12.37 7.75
N SER A 276 7.33 -12.43 9.03
CA SER A 276 6.43 -12.64 10.16
C SER A 276 6.69 -11.70 11.33
N GLN A 277 7.86 -11.08 11.41
CA GLN A 277 8.32 -10.28 12.54
C GLN A 277 7.76 -8.84 12.55
N ARG A 278 6.44 -8.72 12.35
CA ARG A 278 5.72 -7.44 12.29
C ARG A 278 5.86 -6.65 13.59
N GLN A 279 5.63 -7.32 14.72
CA GLN A 279 5.61 -6.68 16.03
C GLN A 279 7.01 -6.24 16.46
N GLU A 280 8.04 -7.03 16.15
CA GLU A 280 9.43 -6.72 16.42
C GLU A 280 9.93 -5.55 15.57
N LEU A 281 9.54 -5.51 14.29
CA LEU A 281 9.84 -4.37 13.42
C LEU A 281 9.12 -3.10 13.90
N ALA A 282 7.85 -3.21 14.29
CA ALA A 282 7.11 -2.10 14.89
C ALA A 282 7.78 -1.59 16.18
N ALA A 283 8.23 -2.51 17.05
CA ALA A 283 8.93 -2.18 18.29
C ALA A 283 10.26 -1.47 18.01
N LEU A 284 11.05 -1.96 17.04
CA LEU A 284 12.30 -1.31 16.65
C LEU A 284 12.04 0.09 16.07
N ALA A 285 11.04 0.26 15.19
CA ALA A 285 10.70 1.57 14.64
C ALA A 285 10.32 2.58 15.73
N ARG A 286 9.54 2.16 16.74
CA ARG A 286 9.22 2.97 17.93
C ARG A 286 10.47 3.31 18.74
N GLN A 287 11.35 2.34 18.99
CA GLN A 287 12.62 2.56 19.69
C GLN A 287 13.51 3.57 18.96
N LEU A 288 13.55 3.51 17.63
CA LEU A 288 14.30 4.43 16.79
C LEU A 288 13.59 5.77 16.57
N GLN A 289 12.36 5.92 17.07
CA GLN A 289 11.50 7.09 16.91
C GLN A 289 11.30 7.48 15.42
N LYS A 290 11.14 6.48 14.56
CA LYS A 290 10.87 6.67 13.12
C LYS A 290 9.44 6.26 12.80
N PRO A 291 8.69 7.04 11.99
CA PRO A 291 7.46 6.53 11.39
C PRO A 291 7.77 5.32 10.52
N LEU A 292 6.88 4.33 10.54
CA LEU A 292 6.98 3.11 9.77
C LEU A 292 5.89 3.09 8.70
N TRP A 293 6.28 2.88 7.45
CA TRP A 293 5.41 2.67 6.31
C TRP A 293 5.44 1.22 5.90
N GLN A 294 4.25 0.66 5.68
CA GLN A 294 4.11 -0.41 4.72
C GLN A 294 4.04 0.29 3.35
N SER A 295 5.13 0.22 2.57
CA SER A 295 5.35 1.05 1.38
C SER A 295 5.03 0.36 0.05
N GLU A 296 4.80 -0.96 0.09
CA GLU A 296 4.40 -1.78 -1.06
C GLU A 296 3.86 -3.16 -0.65
N SER A 297 2.69 -3.52 -1.17
CA SER A 297 2.13 -4.88 -1.04
C SER A 297 1.20 -5.19 -2.20
N GLY A 298 0.81 -6.45 -2.30
CA GLY A 298 -0.04 -6.95 -3.37
C GLY A 298 -0.23 -8.47 -3.31
N PRO A 299 -0.90 -9.07 -4.30
CA PRO A 299 -1.26 -10.49 -4.33
C PRO A 299 -0.10 -11.42 -4.69
N LEU A 300 1.15 -11.02 -4.45
CA LEU A 300 2.29 -11.91 -4.61
C LEU A 300 2.11 -13.15 -3.72
N HIS A 301 2.23 -14.33 -4.32
CA HIS A 301 1.98 -15.66 -3.71
C HIS A 301 0.56 -15.92 -3.18
N VAL A 302 -0.43 -15.10 -3.57
CA VAL A 302 -1.84 -15.38 -3.28
C VAL A 302 -2.39 -16.34 -4.34
N GLN A 303 -2.92 -17.48 -3.90
CA GLN A 303 -3.43 -18.54 -4.79
C GLN A 303 -4.92 -18.39 -5.07
N GLU A 304 -5.64 -17.72 -4.17
CA GLU A 304 -7.05 -17.43 -4.26
C GLU A 304 -7.34 -16.59 -5.51
N THR A 305 -8.53 -16.77 -6.06
CA THR A 305 -9.01 -16.08 -7.26
C THR A 305 -10.30 -15.31 -6.97
N GLY A 306 -10.73 -14.48 -7.92
CA GLY A 306 -11.95 -13.68 -7.80
C GLY A 306 -11.94 -12.80 -6.54
N LEU A 307 -13.07 -12.72 -5.85
CA LEU A 307 -13.19 -11.90 -4.64
C LEU A 307 -12.29 -12.41 -3.49
N ALA A 308 -12.12 -13.73 -3.34
CA ALA A 308 -11.31 -14.32 -2.28
C ALA A 308 -9.85 -13.81 -2.33
N ASN A 309 -9.29 -13.65 -3.53
CA ASN A 309 -7.98 -13.01 -3.73
C ASN A 309 -7.87 -11.65 -3.03
N HIS A 310 -8.90 -10.81 -3.19
CA HIS A 310 -8.92 -9.48 -2.63
C HIS A 310 -9.17 -9.48 -1.12
N LEU A 311 -9.88 -10.48 -0.60
CA LEU A 311 -10.07 -10.67 0.85
C LEU A 311 -8.77 -11.09 1.53
N VAL A 312 -7.88 -11.83 0.86
CA VAL A 312 -6.53 -12.10 1.38
C VAL A 312 -5.75 -10.79 1.57
N ILE A 313 -5.87 -9.84 0.64
CA ILE A 313 -5.25 -8.51 0.77
C ILE A 313 -5.92 -7.69 1.87
N ALA A 314 -7.26 -7.70 1.97
CA ALA A 314 -7.96 -7.04 3.06
C ALA A 314 -7.53 -7.58 4.44
N GLN A 315 -7.38 -8.90 4.56
CA GLN A 315 -6.85 -9.53 5.77
C GLN A 315 -5.40 -9.11 6.04
N ARG A 316 -4.55 -9.01 5.01
CA ARG A 316 -3.18 -8.52 5.16
C ARG A 316 -3.14 -7.07 5.65
N ILE A 317 -3.98 -6.18 5.12
CA ILE A 317 -4.11 -4.79 5.61
C ILE A 317 -4.45 -4.81 7.10
N ILE A 318 -5.43 -5.61 7.52
CA ILE A 318 -5.83 -5.74 8.92
C ILE A 318 -4.68 -6.23 9.79
N THR A 319 -4.00 -7.30 9.38
CA THR A 319 -2.85 -7.85 10.10
C THR A 319 -1.70 -6.84 10.20
N ASP A 320 -1.36 -6.16 9.11
CA ASP A 320 -0.32 -5.13 9.10
C ASP A 320 -0.70 -3.96 10.04
N LEU A 321 -1.94 -3.45 9.98
CA LEU A 321 -2.39 -2.37 10.88
C LEU A 321 -2.34 -2.77 12.35
N ARG A 322 -2.67 -4.02 12.69
CA ARG A 322 -2.68 -4.50 14.08
C ARG A 322 -1.28 -4.77 14.63
N GLU A 323 -0.42 -5.38 13.82
CA GLU A 323 0.85 -5.95 14.28
C GLU A 323 2.06 -5.12 13.84
N LEU A 324 2.12 -4.72 12.56
CA LEU A 324 3.20 -3.90 12.02
C LEU A 324 3.03 -2.43 12.42
N GLN A 325 1.79 -2.03 12.70
CA GLN A 325 1.40 -0.68 13.11
C GLN A 325 1.96 0.44 12.23
N PRO A 326 1.90 0.33 10.88
CA PRO A 326 2.41 1.37 10.02
C PRO A 326 1.49 2.60 10.07
N VAL A 327 2.07 3.79 9.94
CA VAL A 327 1.30 5.04 9.84
C VAL A 327 0.75 5.27 8.43
N ALA A 328 1.24 4.52 7.44
CA ALA A 328 0.74 4.50 6.07
C ALA A 328 0.77 3.09 5.49
N TRP A 329 -0.21 2.75 4.66
CA TRP A 329 -0.29 1.48 3.94
C TRP A 329 -0.50 1.74 2.45
N LEU A 330 0.35 1.13 1.61
CA LEU A 330 0.42 1.39 0.18
C LEU A 330 0.33 0.10 -0.64
N ASP A 331 -0.59 0.11 -1.61
CA ASP A 331 -0.62 -0.89 -2.69
C ASP A 331 0.63 -0.71 -3.59
N TRP A 332 1.10 -1.78 -4.22
CA TRP A 332 2.13 -1.67 -5.25
C TRP A 332 1.67 -0.79 -6.40
N GLN A 333 0.59 -1.18 -7.09
CA GLN A 333 0.11 -0.47 -8.26
C GLN A 333 -1.40 -0.27 -8.20
N ILE A 334 -1.87 0.89 -8.70
CA ILE A 334 -3.30 1.19 -8.77
C ILE A 334 -3.95 0.52 -9.96
N MET A 335 -3.26 0.48 -11.11
CA MET A 335 -3.82 -0.09 -12.34
C MET A 335 -3.01 -1.25 -12.88
N ALA A 336 -3.66 -2.16 -13.59
CA ALA A 336 -3.02 -3.27 -14.28
C ALA A 336 -3.68 -3.54 -15.63
N GLU A 337 -2.89 -3.97 -16.60
CA GLU A 337 -3.38 -4.39 -17.91
C GLU A 337 -4.04 -5.77 -17.79
N ASN A 338 -5.35 -5.84 -17.98
CA ASN A 338 -6.16 -7.06 -17.97
C ASN A 338 -5.99 -7.98 -16.73
N ASP A 339 -5.35 -7.53 -15.65
CA ASP A 339 -5.15 -8.31 -14.42
C ASP A 339 -5.94 -7.72 -13.23
N PRO A 340 -7.12 -8.30 -12.91
CA PRO A 340 -7.93 -7.84 -11.78
C PRO A 340 -7.34 -8.20 -10.41
N ARG A 341 -6.29 -9.03 -10.33
CA ARG A 341 -5.64 -9.39 -9.06
C ARG A 341 -4.75 -8.25 -8.57
N TRP A 342 -3.91 -7.72 -9.47
CA TRP A 342 -2.97 -6.64 -9.15
C TRP A 342 -3.59 -5.24 -9.24
N GLY A 343 -4.48 -5.00 -10.21
CA GLY A 343 -5.07 -3.67 -10.40
C GLY A 343 -6.29 -3.41 -9.53
N LEU A 344 -6.36 -2.20 -8.93
CA LEU A 344 -7.60 -1.61 -8.41
C LEU A 344 -8.50 -1.21 -9.57
N ILE A 345 -7.89 -0.63 -10.60
CA ILE A 345 -8.52 -0.32 -11.88
C ILE A 345 -7.91 -1.24 -12.92
N VAL A 346 -8.74 -1.95 -13.67
CA VAL A 346 -8.30 -2.85 -14.74
C VAL A 346 -8.51 -2.16 -16.06
N ALA A 347 -7.53 -2.24 -16.94
CA ALA A 347 -7.60 -1.62 -18.24
C ALA A 347 -7.09 -2.50 -19.37
N ASP A 348 -7.55 -2.19 -20.58
CA ASP A 348 -6.94 -2.59 -21.83
C ASP A 348 -6.13 -1.38 -22.32
N TYR A 349 -4.79 -1.47 -22.26
CA TYR A 349 -3.95 -0.31 -22.54
C TYR A 349 -3.90 0.06 -24.02
N GLN A 350 -4.09 -0.92 -24.91
CA GLN A 350 -4.16 -0.70 -26.35
C GLN A 350 -5.45 0.03 -26.72
N LYS A 351 -6.59 -0.42 -26.19
CA LYS A 351 -7.90 0.19 -26.45
C LYS A 351 -8.16 1.44 -25.60
N LYS A 352 -7.33 1.67 -24.57
CA LYS A 352 -7.49 2.75 -23.57
C LYS A 352 -8.85 2.71 -22.88
N THR A 353 -9.36 1.50 -22.62
CA THR A 353 -10.60 1.29 -21.87
C THR A 353 -10.27 0.81 -20.47
N TYR A 354 -11.06 1.21 -19.49
CA TYR A 354 -10.78 0.94 -18.08
C TYR A 354 -12.06 0.84 -17.25
N ARG A 355 -11.96 0.13 -16.13
CA ARG A 355 -13.06 -0.02 -15.16
C ARG A 355 -12.52 -0.26 -13.76
N LYS A 356 -13.27 0.13 -12.74
CA LYS A 356 -13.02 -0.30 -11.35
C LYS A 356 -13.14 -1.82 -11.26
N ALA A 357 -12.14 -2.49 -10.70
CA ALA A 357 -12.23 -3.90 -10.35
C ALA A 357 -12.96 -4.08 -9.01
N LYS A 358 -13.30 -5.31 -8.64
CA LYS A 358 -13.92 -5.56 -7.33
C LYS A 358 -12.96 -5.21 -6.19
N SER A 359 -11.69 -5.40 -6.47
CA SER A 359 -10.53 -5.03 -5.68
C SER A 359 -10.53 -3.53 -5.28
N PHE A 360 -10.97 -2.60 -6.16
CA PHE A 360 -11.18 -1.17 -5.84
C PHE A 360 -12.13 -0.99 -4.66
N PHE A 361 -13.27 -1.67 -4.70
CA PHE A 361 -14.31 -1.55 -3.68
C PHE A 361 -13.97 -2.31 -2.40
N VAL A 362 -13.05 -3.27 -2.46
CA VAL A 362 -12.47 -3.88 -1.26
C VAL A 362 -11.50 -2.90 -0.60
N ARG A 363 -10.65 -2.21 -1.38
CA ARG A 363 -9.70 -1.22 -0.83
C ARG A 363 -10.41 0.01 -0.28
N SER A 364 -11.46 0.49 -0.95
CA SER A 364 -12.24 1.65 -0.48
C SER A 364 -12.86 1.44 0.90
N GLN A 365 -13.10 0.19 1.33
CA GLN A 365 -13.58 -0.11 2.69
C GLN A 365 -12.59 0.29 3.79
N PHE A 366 -11.31 0.44 3.46
CA PHE A 366 -10.30 0.96 4.36
C PHE A 366 -10.01 2.43 4.07
N THR A 367 -9.60 2.73 2.84
CA THR A 367 -8.99 4.02 2.49
C THR A 367 -9.98 5.20 2.53
N ARG A 368 -11.27 4.94 2.26
CA ARG A 368 -12.32 5.96 2.32
C ARG A 368 -12.71 6.32 3.75
N PHE A 369 -12.75 5.31 4.62
CA PHE A 369 -13.37 5.42 5.94
C PHE A 369 -12.36 5.62 7.07
N ILE A 370 -11.18 4.99 7.01
CA ILE A 370 -10.08 5.28 7.93
C ILE A 370 -9.29 6.44 7.32
N GLN A 371 -9.51 7.65 7.82
CA GLN A 371 -9.00 8.87 7.22
C GLN A 371 -7.64 9.27 7.80
N PRO A 372 -6.83 10.07 7.07
CA PRO A 372 -5.67 10.72 7.65
C PRO A 372 -6.03 11.45 8.95
N GLY A 373 -5.29 11.17 10.02
CA GLY A 373 -5.54 11.65 11.37
C GLY A 373 -6.24 10.65 12.29
N ASP A 374 -6.94 9.65 11.75
CA ASP A 374 -7.59 8.62 12.56
C ASP A 374 -6.55 7.78 13.32
N THR A 375 -6.89 7.37 14.53
CA THR A 375 -6.02 6.54 15.38
C THR A 375 -6.55 5.12 15.45
N ILE A 376 -5.69 4.12 15.19
CA ILE A 376 -6.06 2.71 15.25
C ILE A 376 -6.32 2.29 16.70
N LEU A 377 -7.37 1.47 16.88
CA LEU A 377 -7.82 0.90 18.14
C LEU A 377 -7.69 -0.62 18.12
N GLU A 378 -7.59 -1.21 19.31
CA GLU A 378 -7.61 -2.66 19.47
C GLU A 378 -9.00 -3.24 19.26
N THR A 379 -9.05 -4.38 18.57
CA THR A 379 -10.24 -5.22 18.48
C THR A 379 -9.92 -6.67 18.84
N SER A 380 -10.89 -7.39 19.39
CA SER A 380 -10.71 -8.79 19.82
C SER A 380 -10.53 -9.79 18.68
N GLU A 381 -11.03 -9.49 17.49
CA GLU A 381 -11.01 -10.41 16.34
C GLU A 381 -9.93 -10.03 15.33
N THR A 382 -9.15 -11.02 14.89
CA THR A 382 -7.99 -10.83 13.99
C THR A 382 -8.36 -10.45 12.57
N ASN A 383 -9.62 -10.62 12.18
CA ASN A 383 -10.19 -10.22 10.89
C ASN A 383 -10.91 -8.87 10.96
N SER A 384 -10.63 -8.07 11.99
CA SER A 384 -11.19 -6.73 12.15
C SER A 384 -10.15 -5.70 12.57
N VAL A 385 -10.40 -4.46 12.18
CA VAL A 385 -9.66 -3.28 12.63
C VAL A 385 -10.63 -2.15 12.93
N ALA A 386 -10.30 -1.32 13.92
CA ALA A 386 -11.07 -0.14 14.25
C ALA A 386 -10.19 1.11 14.27
N ALA A 387 -10.79 2.27 13.98
CA ALA A 387 -10.12 3.56 14.01
C ALA A 387 -11.06 4.64 14.56
N ILE A 388 -10.53 5.56 15.36
CA ILE A 388 -11.27 6.69 15.93
C ILE A 388 -10.75 8.00 15.36
N SER A 389 -11.65 8.91 15.02
CA SER A 389 -11.32 10.25 14.53
C SER A 389 -10.60 11.09 15.60
N PRO A 390 -9.80 12.11 15.20
CA PRO A 390 -9.07 12.98 16.13
C PRO A 390 -9.94 13.67 17.19
N ASP A 391 -11.17 14.01 16.84
CA ASP A 391 -12.16 14.65 17.71
C ASP A 391 -12.95 13.66 18.59
N ASN A 392 -12.67 12.36 18.45
CA ASN A 392 -13.37 11.24 19.10
C ASN A 392 -14.87 11.15 18.80
N GLN A 393 -15.33 11.69 17.67
CA GLN A 393 -16.76 11.69 17.32
C GLN A 393 -17.17 10.59 16.34
N ARG A 394 -16.21 9.97 15.65
CA ARG A 394 -16.45 8.97 14.60
C ARG A 394 -15.56 7.76 14.80
N LEU A 395 -16.20 6.64 15.11
CA LEU A 395 -15.59 5.31 15.13
C LEU A 395 -15.83 4.61 13.79
N VAL A 396 -14.80 4.00 13.25
CA VAL A 396 -14.89 3.09 12.11
C VAL A 396 -14.50 1.69 12.54
N VAL A 397 -15.25 0.68 12.11
CA VAL A 397 -14.90 -0.72 12.29
C VAL A 397 -14.98 -1.39 10.92
N VAL A 398 -13.87 -1.97 10.45
CA VAL A 398 -13.79 -2.73 9.20
C VAL A 398 -13.63 -4.20 9.54
N ILE A 399 -14.43 -5.06 8.92
CA ILE A 399 -14.44 -6.51 9.15
C ILE A 399 -14.32 -7.22 7.81
N CYS A 400 -13.35 -8.13 7.72
CA CYS A 400 -13.15 -9.01 6.57
C CYS A 400 -13.67 -10.41 6.89
N HIS A 401 -14.71 -10.86 6.20
CA HIS A 401 -15.24 -12.21 6.32
C HIS A 401 -14.93 -13.02 5.05
N ALA A 402 -13.87 -13.82 5.12
CA ALA A 402 -13.43 -14.68 4.01
C ALA A 402 -14.12 -16.06 4.00
N GLY A 403 -15.06 -16.32 4.91
CA GLY A 403 -15.83 -17.56 4.93
C GLY A 403 -16.85 -17.66 3.80
N ASP A 404 -17.21 -18.88 3.42
CA ASP A 404 -18.15 -19.20 2.34
C ASP A 404 -19.62 -19.25 2.78
N ALA A 405 -19.88 -19.16 4.09
CA ALA A 405 -21.21 -19.06 4.67
C ALA A 405 -21.45 -17.70 5.34
N THR A 406 -22.71 -17.31 5.51
CA THR A 406 -23.07 -16.13 6.30
C THR A 406 -22.72 -16.33 7.78
N LEU A 407 -22.24 -15.28 8.44
CA LEU A 407 -21.81 -15.32 9.84
C LEU A 407 -22.54 -14.26 10.68
N PRO A 408 -23.34 -14.65 11.69
CA PRO A 408 -23.84 -13.72 12.69
C PRO A 408 -22.68 -13.08 13.46
N ALA A 409 -22.74 -11.76 13.64
CA ALA A 409 -21.71 -10.99 14.31
C ALA A 409 -22.32 -9.96 15.28
N VAL A 410 -21.60 -9.70 16.37
CA VAL A 410 -21.92 -8.64 17.34
C VAL A 410 -20.70 -7.77 17.53
N ILE A 411 -20.89 -6.46 17.42
CA ILE A 411 -19.89 -5.45 17.76
C ILE A 411 -20.18 -4.97 19.18
N ASP A 412 -19.26 -5.26 20.09
CA ASP A 412 -19.34 -4.88 21.50
C ASP A 412 -18.59 -3.55 21.71
N LEU A 413 -19.36 -2.49 21.93
CA LEU A 413 -18.90 -1.13 22.19
C LEU A 413 -19.05 -0.75 23.67
N SER A 414 -19.21 -1.73 24.56
CA SER A 414 -19.46 -1.50 25.99
C SER A 414 -18.39 -0.66 26.69
N ARG A 415 -17.16 -0.62 26.16
CA ARG A 415 -16.05 0.19 26.69
C ARG A 415 -16.09 1.66 26.28
N PHE A 416 -16.93 2.05 25.33
CA PHE A 416 -17.13 3.47 24.98
C PHE A 416 -18.03 4.14 26.00
N ARG A 417 -17.86 5.45 26.21
CA ARG A 417 -18.67 6.20 27.15
C ARG A 417 -20.10 6.35 26.61
N GLU A 418 -20.24 6.88 25.40
CA GLU A 418 -21.53 7.07 24.73
C GLU A 418 -21.49 6.67 23.26
N ILE A 419 -22.63 6.17 22.75
CA ILE A 419 -22.86 5.87 21.33
C ILE A 419 -24.07 6.67 20.89
N ARG A 420 -23.94 7.48 19.85
CA ARG A 420 -24.88 8.58 19.54
C ARG A 420 -25.85 8.31 18.39
N GLY A 421 -25.69 7.23 17.65
CA GLY A 421 -26.56 6.97 16.51
C GLY A 421 -26.52 5.53 16.02
N PRO A 422 -27.39 5.19 15.05
CA PRO A 422 -27.19 3.94 14.32
C PRO A 422 -25.84 3.99 13.59
N ALA A 423 -25.26 2.81 13.35
CA ALA A 423 -24.11 2.72 12.48
C ALA A 423 -24.54 2.81 11.02
N THR A 424 -23.86 3.62 10.23
CA THR A 424 -23.91 3.50 8.77
C THR A 424 -23.10 2.27 8.36
N VAL A 425 -23.68 1.45 7.48
CA VAL A 425 -23.06 0.19 7.03
C VAL A 425 -22.69 0.31 5.56
N HIS A 426 -21.44 -0.03 5.23
CA HIS A 426 -20.95 -0.14 3.86
C HIS A 426 -20.48 -1.56 3.60
N GLN A 427 -20.85 -2.15 2.47
CA GLN A 427 -20.55 -3.54 2.21
C GLN A 427 -20.03 -3.78 0.78
N THR A 428 -19.00 -4.63 0.70
CA THR A 428 -18.48 -5.16 -0.56
C THR A 428 -18.65 -6.67 -0.55
N THR A 429 -19.36 -7.20 -1.54
CA THR A 429 -19.55 -8.64 -1.78
C THR A 429 -19.34 -8.92 -3.27
N ALA A 430 -19.73 -10.10 -3.77
CA ALA A 430 -19.76 -10.33 -5.21
C ALA A 430 -20.81 -9.46 -5.93
N GLN A 431 -21.86 -9.01 -5.24
CA GLN A 431 -22.98 -8.24 -5.79
C GLN A 431 -22.97 -6.76 -5.40
N LEU A 432 -22.27 -6.42 -4.31
CA LEU A 432 -22.25 -5.07 -3.76
C LEU A 432 -20.87 -4.44 -3.88
N ASP A 433 -20.87 -3.16 -4.28
CA ASP A 433 -19.68 -2.38 -4.60
C ASP A 433 -19.50 -1.26 -3.59
N CYS A 434 -18.99 -1.59 -2.40
CA CYS A 434 -18.91 -0.67 -1.25
C CYS A 434 -20.25 0.05 -1.01
N ALA A 435 -21.36 -0.67 -1.19
CA ALA A 435 -22.70 -0.12 -1.18
C ALA A 435 -23.10 0.30 0.24
N THR A 436 -23.71 1.47 0.37
CA THR A 436 -24.32 1.91 1.63
C THR A 436 -25.64 1.17 1.84
N LEU A 437 -25.78 0.52 3.00
CA LEU A 437 -26.98 -0.21 3.39
C LEU A 437 -27.80 0.57 4.42
N ASN A 438 -28.96 0.03 4.76
CA ASN A 438 -29.78 0.59 5.84
C ASN A 438 -28.96 0.67 7.14
N PRO A 439 -29.04 1.79 7.88
CA PRO A 439 -28.35 1.92 9.15
C PRO A 439 -28.78 0.84 10.15
N VAL A 440 -27.85 0.38 10.97
CA VAL A 440 -28.10 -0.63 12.01
C VAL A 440 -28.11 0.05 13.38
N ALA A 441 -29.16 -0.17 14.15
CA ALA A 441 -29.29 0.39 15.49
C ALA A 441 -28.22 -0.17 16.44
N VAL A 442 -27.69 0.70 17.31
CA VAL A 442 -26.87 0.28 18.45
C VAL A 442 -27.76 0.25 19.68
N ILE A 443 -27.93 -0.94 20.27
CA ILE A 443 -28.78 -1.15 21.45
C ILE A 443 -27.89 -1.60 22.60
N ALA A 444 -27.97 -0.92 23.73
CA ALA A 444 -27.14 -1.21 24.91
C ALA A 444 -25.63 -1.31 24.58
N LYS A 445 -25.13 -0.40 23.74
CA LYS A 445 -23.75 -0.36 23.22
C LYS A 445 -23.33 -1.63 22.46
N ARG A 446 -24.29 -2.33 21.85
CA ARG A 446 -24.05 -3.48 20.99
C ARG A 446 -24.74 -3.30 19.65
N LEU A 447 -24.07 -3.74 18.60
CA LEU A 447 -24.61 -3.77 17.25
C LEU A 447 -24.58 -5.21 16.75
N SER A 448 -25.73 -5.74 16.35
CA SER A 448 -25.83 -7.08 15.75
C SER A 448 -26.05 -6.97 14.24
N LEU A 449 -25.32 -7.78 13.48
CA LEU A 449 -25.45 -7.86 12.03
C LEU A 449 -25.12 -9.28 11.53
N THR A 450 -25.51 -9.57 10.29
CA THR A 450 -25.09 -10.79 9.60
C THR A 450 -24.09 -10.41 8.52
N LEU A 451 -22.88 -10.97 8.60
CA LEU A 451 -21.85 -10.82 7.58
C LEU A 451 -22.13 -11.81 6.44
N PRO A 452 -22.31 -11.36 5.18
CA PRO A 452 -22.42 -12.26 4.05
C PRO A 452 -21.11 -13.02 3.83
N ALA A 453 -21.21 -14.22 3.27
CA ALA A 453 -20.06 -14.95 2.75
C ALA A 453 -19.20 -14.06 1.84
N LEU A 454 -17.87 -14.21 1.92
CA LEU A 454 -16.89 -13.49 1.12
C LEU A 454 -17.18 -11.98 1.05
N SER A 455 -17.06 -11.28 2.19
CA SER A 455 -17.40 -9.87 2.29
C SER A 455 -16.38 -9.03 3.05
N VAL A 456 -16.38 -7.74 2.76
CA VAL A 456 -15.84 -6.72 3.66
C VAL A 456 -16.99 -5.80 4.06
N THR A 457 -17.17 -5.62 5.37
CA THR A 457 -18.20 -4.74 5.94
C THR A 457 -17.54 -3.67 6.79
N THR A 458 -17.90 -2.42 6.52
CA THR A 458 -17.43 -1.25 7.28
C THR A 458 -18.59 -0.59 7.98
N LEU A 459 -18.40 -0.29 9.26
CA LEU A 459 -19.35 0.39 10.11
C LEU A 459 -18.80 1.77 10.46
N VAL A 460 -19.58 2.81 10.22
CA VAL A 460 -19.28 4.18 10.66
C VAL A 460 -20.26 4.54 11.77
N ILE A 461 -19.74 4.77 12.97
CA ILE A 461 -20.52 4.88 14.21
C ILE A 461 -20.22 6.23 14.88
N PRO A 462 -21.23 7.08 15.11
CA PRO A 462 -21.07 8.27 15.94
C PRO A 462 -20.86 7.90 17.42
N VAL A 463 -19.79 8.40 18.03
CA VAL A 463 -19.40 8.10 19.44
C VAL A 463 -19.01 9.38 20.21
N GLU A 464 -18.86 9.29 21.53
CA GLU A 464 -18.27 10.33 22.41
C GLU A 464 -17.48 9.72 23.58
#